data_AF-A0A436W074-F1
#
_entry.id   AF-A0A436W074-F1
#
_cell.length_a   1.000
_cell.length_b   1.000
_cell.length_c   1.000
_cell.angle_alpha   90.00
_cell.angle_beta   90.00
_cell.angle_gamma   90.00
#
_symmetry.space_group_name_H-M   'P 1'
#
loop_
_entity.id
_entity.type
_entity.pdbx_description
1 polymer ?
#
loop_
_entity_poly.entity_id
_entity_poly.type
_entity_poly.pdbx_seq_one_letter_code
_entity_poly.pdbx_strand_id
1 'polypeptide(L)'
;FIGRGRTIVDAAAFDPGAKLGGHSGFTLDPIASLRRQVRVPANKKISLTFWTIVGANRAELDEAVARLDHPESFARQAMLAWTRSQVQTRHLGLSLTDAANVQKLARYLIYPDPFLRLPADSIASGLGKQSSLWPTSISGDFPIFLVRIGDVADLEIVAQALRFQEYMRARGMMIDFVVVNEQASSYVQDLQRAVETLCENSRLRGKELGPRQHIFAVRRDLMDEATYKTLLAVARVALHTRNGTIFDQIERAEAAALQARDALQQAGGVAAVSTLPAIAQPAFAAPASTSAKADGSGLNLWNGFGGFDGDGRHYVTRLTGRRTTPQPWINVISNASFGFHVSAEGAGFTWSRNSRDYQLTPWSNDPVTNRPGEGIYIYDHASGKAFSPMAAVVRDPAMTYETWHGQGFSTFRTKRGPLSMDLTQVVDPADPVKITRLRIQNAGPVPARLRVYAYAEWVLGGHRSRTAATIVPARDIATGALLAQNPYGLDFSERVAFLAASTEVQSVTTDRGEFIGRHGSGEYPQAVLAGAALSGRVEAGDDPCAAIASDIDIPAGGDVTLLWVLGDAASPAEASALVQAHRGKDFDQRLADNERVWRGFLDTIQVETPDKAMDAMVNH
;
A
#
# COMPACT_ATOMS: atom_id res chain seq x y z
N PHE A 1 -14.23 -7.70 -16.97
CA PHE A 1 -14.89 -8.09 -15.69
C PHE A 1 -14.98 -6.90 -14.75
N ILE A 2 -13.84 -6.39 -14.27
CA ILE A 2 -13.77 -5.25 -13.34
C ILE A 2 -14.34 -3.98 -13.98
N GLY A 3 -13.93 -3.66 -15.22
CA GLY A 3 -14.27 -2.40 -15.88
C GLY A 3 -13.31 -1.28 -15.46
N ARG A 4 -12.99 -0.37 -16.39
CA ARG A 4 -12.01 0.69 -16.17
C ARG A 4 -12.46 1.61 -15.03
N GLY A 5 -11.52 1.94 -14.12
CA GLY A 5 -11.75 2.84 -12.99
C GLY A 5 -12.58 2.24 -11.85
N ARG A 6 -12.70 0.92 -11.83
CA ARG A 6 -13.41 0.16 -10.79
C ARG A 6 -12.46 -0.84 -10.15
N THR A 7 -12.91 -1.43 -9.06
CA THR A 7 -12.19 -2.45 -8.30
C THR A 7 -12.96 -3.77 -8.31
N ILE A 8 -12.38 -4.81 -7.71
CA ILE A 8 -13.09 -6.09 -7.49
C ILE A 8 -14.30 -5.96 -6.56
N VAL A 9 -14.39 -4.88 -5.76
CA VAL A 9 -15.51 -4.65 -4.84
C VAL A 9 -16.75 -4.14 -5.60
N ASP A 10 -16.55 -3.39 -6.68
CA ASP A 10 -17.59 -2.70 -7.46
C ASP A 10 -17.53 -2.99 -8.96
N ALA A 11 -17.01 -4.16 -9.31
CA ALA A 11 -16.79 -4.59 -10.69
C ALA A 11 -18.03 -4.39 -11.58
N ALA A 12 -17.83 -3.94 -12.82
CA ALA A 12 -18.87 -3.77 -13.84
C ALA A 12 -19.70 -5.05 -14.10
N ALA A 13 -19.14 -6.22 -13.82
CA ALA A 13 -19.86 -7.50 -13.88
C ALA A 13 -21.03 -7.60 -12.87
N PHE A 14 -21.05 -6.76 -11.82
CA PHE A 14 -22.11 -6.68 -10.82
C PHE A 14 -23.22 -5.68 -11.18
N ASP A 15 -23.05 -4.89 -12.24
CA ASP A 15 -24.07 -3.93 -12.67
C ASP A 15 -25.37 -4.67 -13.10
N PRO A 16 -26.56 -4.07 -12.86
CA PRO A 16 -27.82 -4.63 -13.30
C PRO A 16 -27.82 -4.93 -14.80
N GLY A 17 -28.16 -6.17 -15.17
CA GLY A 17 -28.21 -6.59 -16.57
C GLY A 17 -26.85 -6.82 -17.25
N ALA A 18 -25.72 -6.60 -16.55
CA ALA A 18 -24.39 -6.88 -17.10
C ALA A 18 -24.28 -8.34 -17.57
N LYS A 19 -23.49 -8.59 -18.60
CA LYS A 19 -23.13 -9.93 -19.08
C LYS A 19 -21.63 -10.00 -19.26
N LEU A 20 -21.03 -11.17 -19.03
CA LEU A 20 -19.63 -11.39 -19.40
C LEU A 20 -19.54 -11.46 -20.93
N GLY A 21 -18.52 -10.83 -21.52
CA GLY A 21 -18.36 -10.75 -22.98
C GLY A 21 -18.02 -12.09 -23.65
N GLY A 22 -17.70 -13.13 -22.89
CA GLY A 22 -17.38 -14.46 -23.43
C GLY A 22 -16.06 -14.53 -24.21
N HIS A 23 -15.20 -13.52 -24.10
CA HIS A 23 -13.91 -13.47 -24.78
C HIS A 23 -12.90 -14.42 -24.11
N SER A 24 -12.10 -15.09 -24.93
CA SER A 24 -10.95 -15.90 -24.52
C SER A 24 -9.78 -15.61 -25.48
N GLY A 25 -8.54 -15.60 -24.98
CA GLY A 25 -7.37 -15.39 -25.82
C GLY A 25 -6.15 -14.93 -25.03
N PHE A 26 -5.09 -14.58 -25.75
CA PHE A 26 -3.90 -13.98 -25.18
C PHE A 26 -4.20 -12.54 -24.77
N THR A 27 -4.06 -12.26 -23.48
CA THR A 27 -4.24 -10.92 -22.88
C THR A 27 -3.05 -10.63 -21.98
N LEU A 28 -2.69 -9.35 -21.86
CA LEU A 28 -1.60 -8.89 -20.99
C LEU A 28 -1.95 -9.03 -19.51
N ASP A 29 -3.23 -9.03 -19.16
CA ASP A 29 -3.75 -9.22 -17.81
C ASP A 29 -4.81 -10.35 -17.80
N PRO A 30 -4.38 -11.62 -17.66
CA PRO A 30 -5.26 -12.77 -17.76
C PRO A 30 -6.12 -12.95 -16.52
N ILE A 31 -7.43 -13.07 -16.72
CA ILE A 31 -8.39 -13.45 -15.70
C ILE A 31 -9.28 -14.59 -16.19
N ALA A 32 -9.75 -15.42 -15.27
CA ALA A 32 -10.87 -16.33 -15.50
C ALA A 32 -12.08 -15.84 -14.70
N SER A 33 -13.23 -15.65 -15.37
CA SER A 33 -14.47 -15.24 -14.73
C SER A 33 -15.63 -16.09 -15.20
N LEU A 34 -16.36 -16.66 -14.25
CA LEU A 34 -17.52 -17.52 -14.49
C LEU A 34 -18.76 -16.88 -13.86
N ARG A 35 -19.88 -16.89 -14.59
CA ARG A 35 -21.17 -16.44 -14.07
C ARG A 35 -22.23 -17.52 -14.25
N ARG A 36 -22.93 -17.86 -13.17
CA ARG A 36 -24.07 -18.77 -13.18
C ARG A 36 -25.27 -18.08 -12.55
N GLN A 37 -26.36 -17.93 -13.29
CA GLN A 37 -27.63 -17.52 -12.71
C GLN A 37 -28.29 -18.74 -12.08
N VAL A 38 -28.77 -18.57 -10.87
CA VAL A 38 -29.44 -19.63 -10.12
C VAL A 38 -30.78 -19.15 -9.60
N ARG A 39 -31.75 -20.06 -9.57
CA ARG A 39 -33.04 -19.85 -8.93
C ARG A 39 -33.10 -20.73 -7.70
N VAL A 40 -33.24 -20.13 -6.52
CA VAL A 40 -33.45 -20.85 -5.26
C VAL A 40 -34.95 -20.84 -4.97
N PRO A 41 -35.65 -21.98 -5.06
CA PRO A 41 -37.05 -22.04 -4.69
C PRO A 41 -37.26 -21.76 -3.19
N ALA A 42 -38.43 -21.26 -2.80
CA ALA A 42 -38.77 -21.04 -1.41
C ALA A 42 -38.55 -22.32 -0.57
N ASN A 43 -37.89 -22.17 0.58
CA ASN A 43 -37.52 -23.25 1.50
C ASN A 43 -36.69 -24.39 0.87
N LYS A 44 -36.05 -24.17 -0.29
CA LYS A 44 -35.14 -25.13 -0.90
C LYS A 44 -33.71 -24.60 -0.89
N LYS A 45 -32.77 -25.53 -1.00
CA LYS A 45 -31.34 -25.27 -1.17
C LYS A 45 -30.91 -25.65 -2.59
N ILE A 46 -29.94 -24.91 -3.11
CA ILE A 46 -29.12 -25.33 -4.24
C ILE A 46 -27.65 -25.37 -3.79
N SER A 47 -26.82 -26.12 -4.51
CA SER A 47 -25.37 -26.16 -4.28
C SER A 47 -24.67 -25.84 -5.59
N LEU A 48 -23.62 -25.01 -5.52
CA LEU A 48 -22.73 -24.70 -6.63
C LEU A 48 -21.32 -25.13 -6.28
N THR A 49 -20.66 -25.83 -7.20
CA THR A 49 -19.25 -26.22 -7.07
C THR A 49 -18.44 -25.51 -8.14
N PHE A 50 -17.38 -24.83 -7.71
CA PHE A 50 -16.40 -24.23 -8.62
C PHE A 50 -15.08 -24.99 -8.45
N TRP A 51 -14.52 -25.42 -9.57
CA TRP A 51 -13.21 -26.08 -9.61
C TRP A 51 -12.17 -25.14 -10.19
N THR A 52 -11.03 -25.02 -9.51
CA THR A 52 -9.81 -24.47 -10.10
C THR A 52 -8.85 -25.63 -10.28
N ILE A 53 -8.49 -25.93 -11.52
CA ILE A 53 -7.68 -27.09 -11.89
C ILE A 53 -6.42 -26.60 -12.60
N VAL A 54 -5.27 -27.13 -12.19
CA VAL A 54 -3.98 -26.90 -12.83
C VAL A 54 -3.47 -28.27 -13.29
N GLY A 55 -3.08 -28.39 -14.55
CA GLY A 55 -2.44 -29.58 -15.13
C GLY A 55 -1.15 -29.18 -15.84
N ALA A 56 -0.20 -30.11 -16.02
CA ALA A 56 1.07 -29.80 -16.67
C ALA A 56 0.90 -29.49 -18.16
N ASN A 57 -0.18 -30.00 -18.76
CA ASN A 57 -0.54 -29.79 -20.16
C ASN A 57 -2.07 -29.86 -20.33
N ARG A 58 -2.54 -29.61 -21.56
CA ARG A 58 -3.96 -29.59 -21.87
C ARG A 58 -4.65 -30.94 -21.68
N ALA A 59 -3.98 -32.04 -22.03
CA ALA A 59 -4.56 -33.39 -21.93
C ALA A 59 -4.85 -33.76 -20.47
N GLU A 60 -3.90 -33.49 -19.55
CA GLU A 60 -4.10 -33.70 -18.12
C GLU A 60 -5.23 -32.85 -17.54
N LEU A 61 -5.36 -31.60 -18.02
CA LEU A 61 -6.45 -30.71 -17.60
C LEU A 61 -7.81 -31.27 -18.06
N ASP A 62 -7.93 -31.70 -19.31
CA ASP A 62 -9.16 -32.25 -19.85
C ASP A 62 -9.56 -33.56 -19.14
N GLU A 63 -8.59 -34.42 -18.81
CA GLU A 63 -8.82 -35.63 -18.00
C GLU A 63 -9.31 -35.27 -16.57
N ALA A 64 -8.66 -34.28 -15.94
CA ALA A 64 -9.06 -33.82 -14.61
C ALA A 64 -10.46 -33.20 -14.61
N VAL A 65 -10.81 -32.43 -15.64
CA VAL A 65 -12.17 -31.87 -15.82
C VAL A 65 -13.18 -32.99 -15.97
N ALA A 66 -12.95 -33.95 -16.88
CA ALA A 66 -13.86 -35.09 -17.09
C ALA A 66 -14.09 -35.89 -15.80
N ARG A 67 -13.05 -36.07 -14.98
CA ARG A 67 -13.15 -36.75 -13.68
C ARG A 67 -13.94 -35.95 -12.63
N LEU A 68 -13.93 -34.63 -12.69
CA LEU A 68 -14.49 -33.72 -11.68
C LEU A 68 -15.88 -33.15 -12.03
N ASP A 69 -16.35 -33.34 -13.27
CA ASP A 69 -17.64 -32.81 -13.80
C ASP A 69 -18.91 -33.51 -13.26
N HIS A 70 -18.76 -34.39 -12.26
CA HIS A 70 -19.89 -35.07 -11.61
C HIS A 70 -20.24 -34.42 -10.26
N PRO A 71 -21.54 -34.27 -9.91
CA PRO A 71 -21.97 -33.66 -8.65
C PRO A 71 -21.35 -34.29 -7.39
N GLU A 72 -21.14 -35.60 -7.40
CA GLU A 72 -20.57 -36.36 -6.28
C GLU A 72 -19.05 -36.18 -6.15
N SER A 73 -18.37 -35.72 -7.20
CA SER A 73 -16.92 -35.54 -7.19
C SER A 73 -16.47 -34.54 -6.14
N PHE A 74 -17.29 -33.53 -5.82
CA PHE A 74 -16.95 -32.57 -4.76
C PHE A 74 -16.82 -33.25 -3.40
N ALA A 75 -17.83 -34.03 -2.99
CA ALA A 75 -17.82 -34.72 -1.70
C ALA A 75 -16.63 -35.70 -1.61
N ARG A 76 -16.37 -36.45 -2.69
CA ARG A 76 -15.23 -37.36 -2.77
C ARG A 76 -13.89 -36.63 -2.67
N GLN A 77 -13.67 -35.55 -3.42
CA GLN A 77 -12.42 -34.80 -3.35
C GLN A 77 -12.24 -34.06 -2.02
N ALA A 78 -13.32 -33.52 -1.45
CA ALA A 78 -13.29 -32.93 -0.12
C ALA A 78 -12.86 -33.96 0.93
N MET A 79 -13.39 -35.19 0.86
CA MET A 79 -12.98 -36.30 1.72
C MET A 79 -11.52 -36.69 1.48
N LEU A 80 -11.06 -36.80 0.22
CA LEU A 80 -9.66 -37.10 -0.09
C LEU A 80 -8.70 -36.00 0.42
N ALA A 81 -9.07 -34.73 0.24
CA ALA A 81 -8.30 -33.59 0.73
C ALA A 81 -8.24 -33.58 2.26
N TRP A 82 -9.36 -33.88 2.92
CA TRP A 82 -9.43 -34.05 4.37
C TRP A 82 -8.52 -35.18 4.85
N THR A 83 -8.64 -36.37 4.27
CA THR A 83 -7.81 -37.55 4.59
C THR A 83 -6.32 -37.25 4.36
N ARG A 84 -5.96 -36.64 3.23
CA ARG A 84 -4.59 -36.22 2.94
C ARG A 84 -4.08 -35.23 3.99
N SER A 85 -4.90 -34.25 4.37
CA SER A 85 -4.55 -33.28 5.41
C SER A 85 -4.30 -33.97 6.75
N GLN A 86 -5.14 -34.94 7.15
CA GLN A 86 -4.95 -35.72 8.37
C GLN A 86 -3.68 -36.57 8.33
N VAL A 87 -3.42 -37.26 7.22
CA VAL A 87 -2.23 -38.08 7.02
C VAL A 87 -0.96 -37.23 7.10
N GLN A 88 -0.92 -36.10 6.39
CA GLN A 88 0.20 -35.16 6.46
C GLN A 88 0.44 -34.63 7.87
N THR A 89 -0.63 -34.23 8.56
CA THR A 89 -0.53 -33.70 9.94
C THR A 89 -0.03 -34.77 10.92
N ARG A 90 -0.46 -36.04 10.76
CA ARG A 90 0.05 -37.19 11.53
C ARG A 90 1.53 -37.48 11.24
N HIS A 91 1.97 -37.43 9.98
CA HIS A 91 3.38 -37.63 9.63
C HIS A 91 4.29 -36.56 10.28
N LEU A 92 3.77 -35.36 10.48
CA LEU A 92 4.46 -34.27 11.17
C LEU A 92 4.35 -34.33 12.70
N GLY A 93 3.60 -35.29 13.24
CA GLY A 93 3.35 -35.42 14.67
C GLY A 93 2.56 -34.24 15.25
N LEU A 94 1.64 -33.68 14.46
CA LEU A 94 0.77 -32.57 14.86
C LEU A 94 -0.67 -33.07 15.05
N SER A 95 -1.41 -32.46 15.99
CA SER A 95 -2.85 -32.61 16.09
C SER A 95 -3.57 -31.65 15.11
N LEU A 96 -4.88 -31.81 14.94
CA LEU A 96 -5.69 -30.87 14.16
C LEU A 96 -5.73 -29.48 14.81
N THR A 97 -5.73 -29.43 16.15
CA THR A 97 -5.65 -28.19 16.92
C THR A 97 -4.31 -27.51 16.69
N ASP A 98 -3.21 -28.25 16.69
CA ASP A 98 -1.89 -27.69 16.38
C ASP A 98 -1.88 -27.11 14.98
N ALA A 99 -2.39 -27.83 13.98
CA ALA A 99 -2.45 -27.34 12.60
C ALA A 99 -3.24 -26.02 12.46
N ALA A 100 -4.38 -25.88 13.15
CA ALA A 100 -5.13 -24.63 13.19
C ALA A 100 -4.32 -23.49 13.84
N ASN A 101 -3.60 -23.79 14.92
CA ASN A 101 -2.75 -22.82 15.60
C ASN A 101 -1.51 -22.45 14.75
N VAL A 102 -0.94 -23.36 13.95
CA VAL A 102 0.12 -23.02 12.98
C VAL A 102 -0.42 -22.06 11.91
N GLN A 103 -1.66 -22.23 11.44
CA GLN A 103 -2.26 -21.28 10.50
C GLN A 103 -2.44 -19.89 11.12
N LYS A 104 -2.72 -19.83 12.42
CA LYS A 104 -2.74 -18.58 13.20
C LYS A 104 -1.36 -17.93 13.28
N LEU A 105 -0.29 -18.69 13.53
CA LEU A 105 1.10 -18.20 13.46
C LEU A 105 1.46 -17.71 12.04
N ALA A 106 1.09 -18.47 11.01
CA ALA A 106 1.36 -18.14 9.60
C ALA A 106 0.76 -16.79 9.19
N ARG A 107 -0.43 -16.45 9.70
CA ARG A 107 -1.04 -15.12 9.50
C ARG A 107 -0.07 -14.00 9.89
N TYR A 108 0.57 -14.10 11.05
CA TYR A 108 1.47 -13.05 11.58
C TYR A 108 2.81 -12.96 10.84
N LEU A 109 3.22 -14.05 10.20
CA LEU A 109 4.38 -14.04 9.31
C LEU A 109 4.05 -13.40 7.95
N ILE A 110 2.80 -13.46 7.49
CA ILE A 110 2.36 -12.80 6.25
C ILE A 110 2.02 -11.32 6.49
N TYR A 111 1.23 -11.07 7.54
CA TYR A 111 0.77 -9.75 7.98
C TYR A 111 1.34 -9.50 9.38
N PRO A 112 2.49 -8.81 9.49
CA PRO A 112 3.14 -8.57 10.77
C PRO A 112 2.20 -7.86 11.75
N ASP A 113 2.29 -8.23 13.02
CA ASP A 113 1.54 -7.62 14.12
C ASP A 113 2.52 -6.99 15.11
N PRO A 114 2.32 -5.74 15.54
CA PRO A 114 3.23 -5.03 16.44
C PRO A 114 3.49 -5.78 17.75
N PHE A 115 2.50 -6.52 18.29
CA PHE A 115 2.63 -7.22 19.57
C PHE A 115 3.41 -8.53 19.50
N LEU A 116 3.71 -9.02 18.30
CA LEU A 116 4.58 -10.19 18.07
C LEU A 116 5.97 -9.79 17.59
N ARG A 117 6.23 -8.50 17.41
CA ARG A 117 7.53 -7.93 17.09
C ARG A 117 8.16 -7.29 18.32
N LEU A 118 9.37 -6.77 18.15
CA LEU A 118 9.95 -5.90 19.16
C LEU A 118 9.16 -4.59 19.29
N PRO A 119 9.21 -3.92 20.46
CA PRO A 119 8.67 -2.57 20.62
C PRO A 119 9.23 -1.58 19.59
N ALA A 120 8.42 -0.58 19.22
CA ALA A 120 8.74 0.39 18.18
C ALA A 120 10.14 1.03 18.34
N ASP A 121 10.49 1.51 19.55
CA ASP A 121 11.80 2.11 19.83
C ASP A 121 12.96 1.15 19.62
N SER A 122 12.76 -0.13 19.90
CA SER A 122 13.78 -1.17 19.70
C SER A 122 13.94 -1.51 18.22
N ILE A 123 12.86 -1.49 17.44
CA ILE A 123 12.94 -1.61 15.97
C ILE A 123 13.67 -0.39 15.40
N ALA A 124 13.24 0.83 15.75
CA ALA A 124 13.79 2.06 15.23
C ALA A 124 15.29 2.22 15.52
N SER A 125 15.74 1.85 16.72
CA SER A 125 17.15 1.93 17.11
C SER A 125 17.98 0.71 16.71
N GLY A 126 17.35 -0.43 16.40
CA GLY A 126 18.02 -1.71 16.18
C GLY A 126 18.08 -2.19 14.74
N LEU A 127 17.22 -1.69 13.85
CA LEU A 127 17.16 -2.13 12.47
C LEU A 127 18.35 -1.61 11.66
N GLY A 128 19.24 -2.50 11.23
CA GLY A 128 20.35 -2.22 10.32
C GLY A 128 20.12 -2.73 8.89
N LYS A 129 21.19 -2.71 8.08
CA LYS A 129 21.19 -3.20 6.69
C LYS A 129 20.92 -4.70 6.64
N GLN A 130 20.22 -5.19 5.62
CA GLN A 130 20.00 -6.61 5.38
C GLN A 130 21.30 -7.43 5.39
N SER A 131 22.38 -6.88 4.83
CA SER A 131 23.69 -7.53 4.78
C SER A 131 24.31 -7.79 6.16
N SER A 132 23.83 -7.13 7.22
CA SER A 132 24.25 -7.41 8.60
C SER A 132 23.88 -8.83 9.03
N LEU A 133 22.92 -9.49 8.36
CA LEU A 133 22.53 -10.87 8.68
C LEU A 133 23.46 -11.93 8.06
N TRP A 134 24.16 -11.59 6.97
CA TRP A 134 24.93 -12.55 6.18
C TRP A 134 26.06 -13.27 6.93
N PRO A 135 26.75 -12.69 7.94
CA PRO A 135 27.69 -13.43 8.78
C PRO A 135 27.08 -14.64 9.49
N THR A 136 25.75 -14.69 9.64
CA THR A 136 25.02 -15.83 10.22
C THR A 136 24.42 -16.78 9.18
N SER A 137 24.79 -16.61 7.91
CA SER A 137 24.22 -17.32 6.74
C SER A 137 22.73 -17.06 6.46
N ILE A 138 22.12 -16.09 7.13
CA ILE A 138 20.73 -15.69 6.92
C ILE A 138 20.70 -14.64 5.79
N SER A 139 19.98 -14.89 4.69
CA SER A 139 19.92 -13.92 3.58
C SER A 139 19.09 -12.69 3.92
N GLY A 140 18.02 -12.88 4.70
CA GLY A 140 17.09 -11.83 5.09
C GLY A 140 15.95 -11.55 4.10
N ASP A 141 15.79 -12.37 3.05
CA ASP A 141 14.77 -12.17 2.02
C ASP A 141 13.39 -12.72 2.41
N PHE A 142 13.36 -13.68 3.33
CA PHE A 142 12.13 -14.37 3.74
C PHE A 142 11.63 -13.84 5.10
N PRO A 143 10.32 -13.94 5.38
CA PRO A 143 9.77 -13.70 6.71
C PRO A 143 10.54 -14.48 7.77
N ILE A 144 11.04 -13.80 8.80
CA ILE A 144 11.77 -14.44 9.90
C ILE A 144 10.81 -14.76 11.06
N PHE A 145 10.76 -16.04 11.44
CA PHE A 145 10.23 -16.51 12.72
C PHE A 145 11.40 -16.77 13.67
N LEU A 146 11.52 -15.95 14.70
CA LEU A 146 12.64 -15.94 15.63
C LEU A 146 12.22 -16.51 16.99
N VAL A 147 12.96 -17.49 17.49
CA VAL A 147 12.81 -18.05 18.85
C VAL A 147 14.12 -17.90 19.60
N ARG A 148 14.07 -17.20 20.74
CA ARG A 148 15.19 -17.02 21.66
C ARG A 148 15.09 -18.03 22.80
N ILE A 149 16.16 -18.78 23.02
CA ILE A 149 16.26 -19.81 24.06
C ILE A 149 17.48 -19.58 24.94
N GLY A 150 17.31 -19.73 26.25
CA GLY A 150 18.39 -19.58 27.24
C GLY A 150 18.55 -20.77 28.18
N ASP A 151 17.67 -21.77 28.10
CA ASP A 151 17.64 -22.94 28.98
C ASP A 151 17.33 -24.23 28.19
N VAL A 152 17.97 -25.32 28.57
CA VAL A 152 17.77 -26.67 28.02
C VAL A 152 16.37 -27.20 28.34
N ALA A 153 15.77 -26.76 29.45
CA ALA A 153 14.40 -27.14 29.83
C ALA A 153 13.35 -26.74 28.76
N ASP A 154 13.66 -25.71 27.95
CA ASP A 154 12.75 -25.16 26.96
C ASP A 154 12.90 -25.78 25.55
N LEU A 155 13.75 -26.79 25.38
CA LEU A 155 14.03 -27.40 24.06
C LEU A 155 12.79 -27.92 23.34
N GLU A 156 11.76 -28.36 24.07
CA GLU A 156 10.51 -28.83 23.45
C GLU A 156 9.78 -27.70 22.70
N ILE A 157 9.91 -26.44 23.13
CA ILE A 157 9.33 -25.28 22.44
C ILE A 157 10.02 -25.10 21.07
N VAL A 158 11.34 -25.27 21.01
CA VAL A 158 12.11 -25.23 19.75
C VAL A 158 11.74 -26.40 18.84
N ALA A 159 11.64 -27.61 19.39
CA ALA A 159 11.19 -28.79 18.64
C ALA A 159 9.76 -28.61 18.08
N GLN A 160 8.88 -27.96 18.83
CA GLN A 160 7.54 -27.59 18.37
C GLN A 160 7.58 -26.58 17.22
N ALA A 161 8.36 -25.50 17.36
CA ALA A 161 8.54 -24.50 16.30
C ALA A 161 9.08 -25.11 14.98
N LEU A 162 10.01 -26.06 15.06
CA LEU A 162 10.53 -26.79 13.88
C LEU A 162 9.42 -27.58 13.16
N ARG A 163 8.52 -28.24 13.89
CA ARG A 163 7.35 -28.92 13.30
C ARG A 163 6.41 -27.93 12.62
N PHE A 164 6.25 -26.74 13.17
CA PHE A 164 5.41 -25.69 12.59
C PHE A 164 6.01 -25.14 11.29
N GLN A 165 7.33 -24.92 11.27
CA GLN A 165 8.06 -24.55 10.06
C GLN A 165 7.89 -25.61 8.97
N GLU A 166 7.99 -26.89 9.33
CA GLU A 166 7.79 -28.00 8.40
C GLU A 166 6.36 -28.06 7.85
N TYR A 167 5.35 -27.84 8.71
CA TYR A 167 3.95 -27.74 8.30
C TYR A 167 3.73 -26.60 7.29
N MET A 168 4.26 -25.41 7.56
CA MET A 168 4.13 -24.26 6.66
C MET A 168 4.82 -24.51 5.31
N ARG A 169 6.04 -25.07 5.33
CA ARG A 169 6.77 -25.45 4.11
C ARG A 169 6.03 -26.49 3.29
N ALA A 170 5.45 -27.51 3.92
CA ALA A 170 4.64 -28.53 3.25
C ALA A 170 3.38 -27.95 2.56
N ARG A 171 2.99 -26.72 2.92
CA ARG A 171 1.90 -25.95 2.30
C ARG A 171 2.38 -24.84 1.36
N GLY A 172 3.68 -24.79 1.03
CA GLY A 172 4.26 -23.83 0.11
C GLY A 172 4.60 -22.47 0.72
N MET A 173 4.50 -22.32 2.05
CA MET A 173 4.90 -21.10 2.74
C MET A 173 6.35 -21.20 3.21
N MET A 174 7.21 -20.40 2.58
CA MET A 174 8.64 -20.34 2.89
C MET A 174 8.93 -19.23 3.89
N ILE A 175 9.56 -19.59 5.01
CA ILE A 175 9.97 -18.69 6.09
C ILE A 175 11.33 -19.12 6.62
N ASP A 176 12.11 -18.15 7.09
CA ASP A 176 13.36 -18.40 7.79
C ASP A 176 13.06 -18.62 9.28
N PHE A 177 13.28 -19.83 9.77
CA PHE A 177 13.17 -20.12 11.19
C PHE A 177 14.54 -20.00 11.85
N VAL A 178 14.65 -19.09 12.80
CA VAL A 178 15.92 -18.76 13.46
C VAL A 178 15.80 -19.03 14.95
N VAL A 179 16.70 -19.86 15.47
CA VAL A 179 16.85 -20.11 16.90
C VAL A 179 18.09 -19.37 17.38
N VAL A 180 17.94 -18.46 18.33
CA VAL A 180 19.06 -17.77 18.97
C VAL A 180 19.29 -18.36 20.35
N ASN A 181 20.47 -18.94 20.55
CA ASN A 181 20.95 -19.34 21.86
C ASN A 181 21.50 -18.12 22.61
N GLU A 182 20.84 -17.75 23.70
CA GLU A 182 21.18 -16.61 24.58
C GLU A 182 21.71 -17.03 25.94
N GLN A 183 22.03 -18.31 26.13
CA GLN A 183 22.58 -18.81 27.38
C GLN A 183 23.93 -18.16 27.70
N ALA A 184 24.23 -17.99 29.00
CA ALA A 184 25.52 -17.48 29.45
C ALA A 184 26.66 -18.50 29.21
N SER A 185 27.85 -17.98 28.90
CA SER A 185 29.01 -18.68 28.32
C SER A 185 29.47 -19.98 29.02
N SER A 186 29.14 -20.20 30.30
CA SER A 186 29.55 -21.40 31.04
C SER A 186 28.83 -22.68 30.63
N TYR A 187 27.65 -22.61 29.99
CA TYR A 187 26.85 -23.79 29.58
C TYR A 187 26.39 -23.75 28.10
N VAL A 188 26.80 -22.73 27.35
CA VAL A 188 26.36 -22.49 25.95
C VAL A 188 26.57 -23.70 25.05
N GLN A 189 27.66 -24.46 25.22
CA GLN A 189 28.00 -25.56 24.31
C GLN A 189 26.98 -26.71 24.33
N ASP A 190 26.43 -27.05 25.49
CA ASP A 190 25.50 -28.18 25.61
C ASP A 190 24.14 -27.83 24.99
N LEU A 191 23.61 -26.65 25.32
CA LEU A 191 22.38 -26.16 24.70
C LEU A 191 22.56 -25.96 23.19
N GLN A 192 23.70 -25.41 22.77
CA GLN A 192 23.97 -25.21 21.34
C GLN A 192 23.96 -26.54 20.58
N ARG A 193 24.66 -27.56 21.09
CA ARG A 193 24.68 -28.90 20.46
C ARG A 193 23.29 -29.50 20.40
N ALA A 194 22.48 -29.33 21.44
CA ALA A 194 21.10 -29.83 21.45
C ALA A 194 20.22 -29.12 20.39
N VAL A 195 20.30 -27.78 20.30
CA VAL A 195 19.60 -26.99 19.29
C VAL A 195 20.06 -27.36 17.87
N GLU A 196 21.37 -27.45 17.64
CA GLU A 196 21.95 -27.87 16.35
C GLU A 196 21.44 -29.25 15.95
N THR A 197 21.45 -30.21 16.87
CA THR A 197 20.94 -31.57 16.64
C THR A 197 19.46 -31.55 16.24
N LEU A 198 18.61 -30.77 16.93
CA LEU A 198 17.20 -30.62 16.56
C LEU A 198 17.04 -30.01 15.15
N CYS A 199 17.79 -28.95 14.86
CA CYS A 199 17.76 -28.27 13.57
C CYS A 199 18.25 -29.18 12.44
N GLU A 200 19.35 -29.92 12.62
CA GLU A 200 19.89 -30.87 11.65
C GLU A 200 18.91 -32.02 11.38
N ASN A 201 18.34 -32.61 12.43
CA ASN A 201 17.32 -33.64 12.29
C ASN A 201 16.12 -33.14 11.51
N SER A 202 15.69 -31.90 11.76
CA SER A 202 14.63 -31.26 10.97
C SER A 202 15.08 -31.03 9.53
N ARG A 203 16.32 -30.59 9.27
CA ARG A 203 16.84 -30.41 7.89
C ARG A 203 16.92 -31.71 7.10
N LEU A 204 17.13 -32.84 7.76
CA LEU A 204 17.23 -34.18 7.14
C LEU A 204 15.87 -34.85 6.89
N ARG A 205 14.82 -34.48 7.63
CA ARG A 205 13.45 -34.96 7.39
C ARG A 205 12.92 -34.40 6.06
N GLY A 206 12.14 -35.18 5.29
CA GLY A 206 11.39 -34.71 4.10
C GLY A 206 12.22 -34.21 2.90
N LYS A 207 12.88 -35.12 2.19
CA LYS A 207 13.65 -34.87 0.94
C LYS A 207 12.81 -34.43 -0.28
N GLU A 208 11.48 -34.50 -0.21
CA GLU A 208 10.58 -34.27 -1.35
C GLU A 208 10.55 -32.82 -1.86
N LEU A 209 10.99 -31.84 -1.04
CA LEU A 209 10.91 -30.40 -1.35
C LEU A 209 12.29 -29.71 -1.45
N GLY A 210 13.36 -30.46 -1.78
CA GLY A 210 14.72 -29.92 -1.92
C GLY A 210 15.41 -29.54 -0.59
N PRO A 211 16.62 -28.95 -0.64
CA PRO A 211 17.42 -28.67 0.56
C PRO A 211 16.73 -27.69 1.53
N ARG A 212 16.85 -27.96 2.84
CA ARG A 212 16.25 -27.17 3.93
C ARG A 212 17.17 -26.06 4.43
N GLN A 213 17.43 -25.07 3.57
CA GLN A 213 18.33 -23.93 3.86
C GLN A 213 17.73 -22.85 4.80
N HIS A 214 16.46 -22.98 5.22
CA HIS A 214 15.72 -21.94 5.98
C HIS A 214 15.56 -22.22 7.48
N ILE A 215 16.48 -23.00 8.05
CA ILE A 215 16.53 -23.29 9.49
C ILE A 215 17.92 -22.91 9.97
N PHE A 216 18.00 -21.93 10.87
CA PHE A 216 19.23 -21.35 11.36
C PHE A 216 19.31 -21.50 12.87
N ALA A 217 20.44 -22.01 13.37
CA ALA A 217 20.78 -22.05 14.78
C ALA A 217 21.98 -21.14 14.96
N VAL A 218 21.79 -20.04 15.68
CA VAL A 218 22.81 -18.99 15.85
C VAL A 218 23.05 -18.73 17.34
N ARG A 219 24.25 -18.23 17.64
CA ARG A 219 24.69 -17.97 19.01
C ARG A 219 24.79 -16.47 19.26
N ARG A 220 24.20 -16.02 20.36
CA ARG A 220 24.25 -14.59 20.75
C ARG A 220 25.67 -14.08 20.95
N ASP A 221 26.53 -14.88 21.56
CA ASP A 221 27.90 -14.48 21.91
C ASP A 221 28.86 -14.40 20.71
N LEU A 222 28.48 -15.00 19.58
CA LEU A 222 29.23 -14.91 18.32
C LEU A 222 28.72 -13.82 17.37
N MET A 223 27.58 -13.20 17.68
CA MET A 223 27.01 -12.10 16.92
C MET A 223 27.47 -10.77 17.50
N ASP A 224 27.88 -9.85 16.62
CA ASP A 224 28.03 -8.45 17.02
C ASP A 224 26.65 -7.84 17.36
N GLU A 225 26.68 -6.69 18.03
CA GLU A 225 25.46 -6.04 18.52
C GLU A 225 24.53 -5.63 17.36
N ALA A 226 25.10 -5.16 16.25
CA ALA A 226 24.36 -4.69 15.08
C ALA A 226 23.60 -5.84 14.40
N THR A 227 24.24 -6.99 14.20
CA THR A 227 23.64 -8.20 13.64
C THR A 227 22.50 -8.69 14.51
N TYR A 228 22.73 -8.80 15.82
CA TYR A 228 21.71 -9.29 16.75
C TYR A 228 20.49 -8.37 16.82
N LYS A 229 20.69 -7.04 16.92
CA LYS A 229 19.60 -6.07 16.89
C LYS A 229 18.84 -6.08 15.57
N THR A 230 19.55 -6.18 14.45
CA THR A 230 18.91 -6.24 13.11
C THR A 230 18.04 -7.49 12.97
N LEU A 231 18.56 -8.66 13.38
CA LEU A 231 17.82 -9.93 13.37
C LEU A 231 16.52 -9.83 14.19
N LEU A 232 16.60 -9.25 15.38
CA LEU A 232 15.43 -9.05 16.23
C LEU A 232 14.43 -8.05 15.63
N ALA A 233 14.92 -6.94 15.09
CA ALA A 233 14.08 -5.87 14.57
C ALA A 233 13.33 -6.29 13.29
N VAL A 234 13.97 -7.07 12.40
CA VAL A 234 13.36 -7.52 11.14
C VAL A 234 12.42 -8.72 11.32
N ALA A 235 12.56 -9.48 12.42
CA ALA A 235 11.68 -10.60 12.71
C ALA A 235 10.21 -10.16 12.75
N ARG A 236 9.36 -10.89 12.01
CA ARG A 236 7.90 -10.63 11.99
C ARG A 236 7.20 -11.27 13.19
N VAL A 237 7.80 -12.33 13.72
CA VAL A 237 7.43 -12.96 14.99
C VAL A 237 8.71 -13.23 15.77
N ALA A 238 8.87 -12.60 16.93
CA ALA A 238 10.02 -12.76 17.81
C ALA A 238 9.55 -13.21 19.20
N LEU A 239 9.83 -14.47 19.55
CA LEU A 239 9.42 -15.08 20.80
C LEU A 239 10.62 -15.41 21.68
N HIS A 240 10.37 -15.49 22.98
CA HIS A 240 11.37 -15.99 23.94
C HIS A 240 10.76 -17.12 24.74
N THR A 241 11.47 -18.24 24.87
CA THR A 241 10.97 -19.44 25.54
C THR A 241 10.57 -19.23 27.01
N ARG A 242 11.28 -18.34 27.74
CA ARG A 242 10.95 -17.96 29.13
C ARG A 242 9.55 -17.34 29.30
N ASN A 243 8.94 -16.89 28.21
CA ASN A 243 7.63 -16.25 28.19
C ASN A 243 6.48 -17.26 27.98
N GLY A 244 6.74 -18.56 28.16
CA GLY A 244 5.74 -19.62 27.97
C GLY A 244 5.77 -20.20 26.56
N THR A 245 4.77 -21.03 26.23
CA THR A 245 4.71 -21.69 24.93
C THR A 245 4.48 -20.69 23.79
N ILE A 246 4.67 -21.13 22.55
CA ILE A 246 4.47 -20.29 21.36
C ILE A 246 3.05 -19.71 21.33
N PHE A 247 2.04 -20.53 21.64
CA PHE A 247 0.64 -20.10 21.55
C PHE A 247 0.20 -19.26 22.75
N ASP A 248 0.74 -19.48 23.95
CA ASP A 248 0.48 -18.57 25.09
C ASP A 248 0.94 -17.14 24.78
N GLN A 249 2.07 -17.02 24.08
CA GLN A 249 2.60 -15.72 23.64
C GLN A 249 1.70 -15.08 22.57
N ILE A 250 1.21 -15.87 21.60
CA ILE A 250 0.30 -15.39 20.56
C ILE A 250 -1.05 -14.95 21.14
N GLU A 251 -1.62 -15.71 22.08
CA GLU A 251 -2.88 -15.36 22.72
C GLU A 251 -2.77 -14.06 23.54
N ARG A 252 -1.66 -13.87 24.26
CA ARG A 252 -1.39 -12.61 24.96
C ARG A 252 -1.23 -11.44 24.00
N ALA A 253 -0.54 -11.62 22.87
CA ALA A 253 -0.41 -10.60 21.85
C ALA A 253 -1.77 -10.20 21.27
N GLU A 254 -2.66 -11.16 20.99
CA GLU A 254 -4.01 -10.88 20.50
C GLU A 254 -4.88 -10.15 21.53
N ALA A 255 -4.79 -10.54 22.80
CA ALA A 255 -5.50 -9.85 23.88
C ALA A 255 -5.02 -8.41 24.01
N ALA A 256 -3.70 -8.16 23.93
CA ALA A 256 -3.12 -6.83 23.97
C ALA A 256 -3.53 -5.99 22.76
N ALA A 257 -3.53 -6.57 21.55
CA ALA A 257 -3.99 -5.90 20.34
C ALA A 257 -5.47 -5.50 20.42
N LEU A 258 -6.32 -6.34 21.01
CA LEU A 258 -7.72 -6.01 21.22
C LEU A 258 -7.89 -4.85 22.22
N GLN A 259 -7.18 -4.90 23.35
CA GLN A 259 -7.20 -3.83 24.36
C GLN A 259 -6.70 -2.49 23.80
N ALA A 260 -5.62 -2.49 23.01
CA ALA A 260 -5.11 -1.28 22.38
C ALA A 260 -6.12 -0.66 21.40
N ARG A 261 -6.84 -1.51 20.64
CA ARG A 261 -7.91 -1.06 19.75
C ARG A 261 -9.08 -0.45 20.52
N ASP A 262 -9.51 -1.08 21.60
CA ASP A 262 -10.60 -0.57 22.44
C ASP A 262 -10.21 0.77 23.10
N ALA A 263 -8.95 0.92 23.51
CA ALA A 263 -8.44 2.16 24.08
C ALA A 263 -8.41 3.32 23.06
N LEU A 264 -7.98 3.05 21.81
CA LEU A 264 -8.01 4.06 20.73
C LEU A 264 -9.44 4.52 20.42
N GLN A 265 -10.41 3.60 20.45
CA GLN A 265 -11.82 3.93 20.27
C GLN A 265 -12.40 4.79 21.41
N GLN A 266 -11.87 4.65 22.63
CA GLN A 266 -12.30 5.45 23.78
C GLN A 266 -11.61 6.82 23.85
N ALA A 267 -10.34 6.91 23.43
CA ALA A 267 -9.53 8.12 23.47
C ALA A 267 -9.87 9.12 22.35
N GLY A 268 -10.21 8.63 21.15
CA GLY A 268 -10.83 9.46 20.13
C GLY A 268 -12.28 9.72 20.53
N GLY A 269 -12.58 10.90 21.10
CA GLY A 269 -13.89 11.36 21.58
C GLY A 269 -15.02 11.44 20.53
N VAL A 270 -15.09 10.45 19.66
CA VAL A 270 -16.19 10.14 18.78
C VAL A 270 -17.07 9.18 19.56
N ALA A 271 -18.31 9.60 19.85
CA ALA A 271 -19.33 8.72 20.42
C ALA A 271 -19.25 7.35 19.75
N ALA A 272 -19.26 6.30 20.59
CA ALA A 272 -19.24 4.90 20.21
C ALA A 272 -19.74 4.70 18.78
N VAL A 273 -18.82 4.34 17.88
CA VAL A 273 -19.15 3.69 16.62
C VAL A 273 -19.61 2.26 16.97
N SER A 274 -20.67 2.17 17.77
CA SER A 274 -21.49 0.98 17.91
C SER A 274 -22.12 0.80 16.55
N THR A 275 -21.59 -0.15 15.78
CA THR A 275 -22.06 -0.47 14.44
C THR A 275 -22.26 0.79 13.60
N LEU A 276 -21.18 1.35 13.04
CA LEU A 276 -21.35 2.09 11.78
C LEU A 276 -22.20 1.15 10.91
N PRO A 277 -23.43 1.51 10.50
CA PRO A 277 -24.10 0.74 9.47
C PRO A 277 -23.06 0.68 8.36
N ALA A 278 -22.66 -0.53 7.94
CA ALA A 278 -21.61 -0.76 6.96
C ALA A 278 -21.66 0.43 6.01
N ILE A 279 -20.72 1.40 6.12
CA ILE A 279 -20.85 2.65 5.38
C ILE A 279 -20.96 2.13 3.98
N ALA A 280 -22.17 2.23 3.42
CA ALA A 280 -22.44 1.63 2.16
C ALA A 280 -21.47 2.38 1.29
N GLN A 281 -20.40 1.71 0.84
CA GLN A 281 -19.63 2.18 -0.29
C GLN A 281 -20.70 2.63 -1.26
N PRO A 282 -20.74 3.94 -1.57
CA PRO A 282 -21.96 4.63 -1.97
C PRO A 282 -22.73 3.71 -2.87
N ALA A 283 -23.88 3.20 -2.37
CA ALA A 283 -24.54 2.05 -2.96
C ALA A 283 -24.50 2.23 -4.47
N PHE A 284 -23.76 1.38 -5.17
CA PHE A 284 -23.53 1.53 -6.62
C PHE A 284 -24.85 1.43 -7.41
N ALA A 285 -25.96 1.21 -6.72
CA ALA A 285 -27.31 1.46 -7.18
C ALA A 285 -27.71 2.94 -6.98
N ALA A 286 -27.46 3.77 -7.99
CA ALA A 286 -28.38 4.83 -8.38
C ALA A 286 -28.20 5.13 -9.88
N PRO A 287 -29.28 5.56 -10.57
CA PRO A 287 -29.50 5.30 -11.99
C PRO A 287 -28.45 5.97 -12.85
N ALA A 288 -28.43 5.62 -14.14
CA ALA A 288 -27.83 6.43 -15.18
C ALA A 288 -28.38 7.87 -15.09
N SER A 289 -27.85 8.71 -14.18
CA SER A 289 -27.82 10.13 -14.40
C SER A 289 -27.04 10.23 -15.70
N THR A 290 -27.71 10.67 -16.74
CA THR A 290 -27.09 11.08 -18.00
C THR A 290 -25.95 12.01 -17.64
N SER A 291 -24.75 11.45 -17.45
CA SER A 291 -23.56 12.26 -17.20
C SER A 291 -23.44 13.07 -18.47
N ALA A 292 -23.71 14.37 -18.38
CA ALA A 292 -23.50 15.26 -19.50
C ALA A 292 -22.08 14.95 -20.01
N LYS A 293 -21.98 14.57 -21.29
CA LYS A 293 -20.66 14.36 -21.89
C LYS A 293 -19.89 15.65 -21.65
N ALA A 294 -18.67 15.53 -21.14
CA ALA A 294 -17.77 16.66 -21.05
C ALA A 294 -17.75 17.36 -22.41
N ASP A 295 -17.94 18.68 -22.41
CA ASP A 295 -17.80 19.47 -23.62
C ASP A 295 -16.31 19.75 -23.88
N GLY A 296 -15.95 19.87 -25.15
CA GLY A 296 -14.61 20.28 -25.59
C GLY A 296 -14.53 21.78 -25.85
N SER A 297 -15.41 22.60 -25.24
CA SER A 297 -15.44 24.03 -25.51
C SER A 297 -14.09 24.68 -25.16
N GLY A 298 -13.57 25.48 -26.07
CA GLY A 298 -12.26 26.13 -25.94
C GLY A 298 -11.05 25.22 -26.22
N LEU A 299 -11.24 23.94 -26.58
CA LEU A 299 -10.15 23.00 -26.85
C LEU A 299 -10.07 22.61 -28.32
N ASN A 300 -8.85 22.60 -28.85
CA ASN A 300 -8.51 22.07 -30.16
C ASN A 300 -8.39 20.53 -30.10
N LEU A 301 -8.67 19.85 -31.22
CA LEU A 301 -8.48 18.39 -31.37
C LEU A 301 -9.21 17.55 -30.29
N TRP A 302 -10.41 17.98 -29.89
CA TRP A 302 -11.22 17.29 -28.89
C TRP A 302 -11.58 15.85 -29.31
N ASN A 303 -11.18 14.87 -28.50
CA ASN A 303 -11.39 13.44 -28.77
C ASN A 303 -12.52 12.80 -27.94
N GLY A 304 -13.32 13.59 -27.23
CA GLY A 304 -14.38 13.11 -26.32
C GLY A 304 -13.96 12.92 -24.86
N PHE A 305 -12.67 13.05 -24.56
CA PHE A 305 -12.11 13.08 -23.20
C PHE A 305 -11.18 14.28 -23.00
N GLY A 306 -10.35 14.61 -23.98
CA GLY A 306 -9.39 15.72 -23.90
C GLY A 306 -9.07 16.35 -25.24
N GLY A 307 -8.39 17.49 -25.19
CA GLY A 307 -7.94 18.28 -26.32
C GLY A 307 -6.89 19.30 -25.88
N PHE A 308 -6.29 20.00 -26.83
CA PHE A 308 -5.26 20.99 -26.56
C PHE A 308 -5.88 22.37 -26.28
N ASP A 309 -5.46 23.02 -25.21
CA ASP A 309 -5.85 24.40 -24.92
C ASP A 309 -5.06 25.39 -25.78
N GLY A 310 -5.71 26.49 -26.18
CA GLY A 310 -5.09 27.68 -26.77
C GLY A 310 -3.95 27.39 -27.75
N ASP A 311 -2.72 27.59 -27.27
CA ASP A 311 -1.46 27.52 -28.02
C ASP A 311 -0.92 26.11 -28.26
N GLY A 312 -1.61 25.06 -27.80
CA GLY A 312 -1.18 23.67 -27.99
C GLY A 312 -0.35 23.09 -26.84
N ARG A 313 0.08 23.88 -25.86
CA ARG A 313 1.07 23.45 -24.86
C ARG A 313 0.49 22.67 -23.68
N HIS A 314 -0.81 22.77 -23.49
CA HIS A 314 -1.52 22.07 -22.42
C HIS A 314 -2.49 21.08 -23.02
N TYR A 315 -2.36 19.81 -22.65
CA TYR A 315 -3.37 18.81 -22.95
C TYR A 315 -4.37 18.75 -21.80
N VAL A 316 -5.62 19.14 -22.09
CA VAL A 316 -6.69 19.25 -21.10
C VAL A 316 -7.63 18.05 -21.23
N THR A 317 -7.80 17.30 -20.14
CA THR A 317 -8.76 16.20 -20.03
C THR A 317 -9.92 16.61 -19.14
N ARG A 318 -11.17 16.38 -19.58
CA ARG A 318 -12.39 16.66 -18.80
C ARG A 318 -13.15 15.38 -18.50
N LEU A 319 -13.31 15.07 -17.21
CA LEU A 319 -14.02 13.89 -16.71
C LEU A 319 -15.25 14.33 -15.91
N THR A 320 -16.42 13.78 -16.26
CA THR A 320 -17.70 14.02 -15.56
C THR A 320 -18.27 12.71 -15.02
N GLY A 321 -19.08 12.79 -13.96
CA GLY A 321 -19.73 11.61 -13.38
C GLY A 321 -18.69 10.57 -12.94
N ARG A 322 -18.83 9.35 -13.47
CA ARG A 322 -17.88 8.23 -13.27
C ARG A 322 -17.06 7.89 -14.52
N ARG A 323 -17.02 8.76 -15.54
CA ARG A 323 -16.22 8.51 -16.75
C ARG A 323 -14.73 8.55 -16.42
N THR A 324 -13.98 7.62 -17.00
CA THR A 324 -12.51 7.56 -16.93
C THR A 324 -11.96 7.51 -18.36
N THR A 325 -10.70 7.87 -18.54
CA THR A 325 -10.06 7.70 -19.86
C THR A 325 -9.99 6.21 -20.23
N PRO A 326 -9.96 5.86 -21.53
CA PRO A 326 -9.92 4.45 -21.96
C PRO A 326 -8.70 3.68 -21.43
N GLN A 327 -7.59 4.38 -21.25
CA GLN A 327 -6.36 3.94 -20.60
C GLN A 327 -5.88 5.08 -19.69
N PRO A 328 -5.12 4.82 -18.61
CA PRO A 328 -4.52 5.88 -17.81
C PRO A 328 -3.76 6.87 -18.71
N TRP A 329 -4.26 8.10 -18.81
CA TRP A 329 -3.59 9.16 -19.57
C TRP A 329 -2.67 9.89 -18.59
N ILE A 330 -1.36 9.77 -18.76
CA ILE A 330 -0.38 10.21 -17.75
C ILE A 330 0.49 11.35 -18.25
N ASN A 331 0.97 12.15 -17.31
CA ASN A 331 2.11 13.05 -17.51
C ASN A 331 3.28 12.60 -16.64
N VAL A 332 4.51 12.69 -17.18
CA VAL A 332 5.75 12.32 -16.50
C VAL A 332 6.55 13.59 -16.25
N ILE A 333 6.85 13.89 -14.99
CA ILE A 333 7.49 15.13 -14.56
C ILE A 333 8.70 14.78 -13.71
N SER A 334 9.88 15.16 -14.16
CA SER A 334 11.14 14.76 -13.53
C SER A 334 12.25 15.79 -13.73
N ASN A 335 13.20 15.78 -12.80
CA ASN A 335 14.55 16.29 -13.00
C ASN A 335 15.54 15.12 -13.17
N ALA A 336 16.84 15.40 -13.13
CA ALA A 336 17.89 14.39 -13.34
C ALA A 336 17.89 13.23 -12.33
N SER A 337 17.33 13.42 -11.13
CA SER A 337 17.45 12.46 -10.03
C SER A 337 16.15 12.17 -9.30
N PHE A 338 15.03 12.76 -9.71
CA PHE A 338 13.75 12.63 -9.02
C PHE A 338 12.61 12.86 -10.01
N GLY A 339 11.49 12.17 -9.81
CA GLY A 339 10.32 12.40 -10.65
C GLY A 339 9.06 11.77 -10.11
N PHE A 340 7.96 12.14 -10.74
CA PHE A 340 6.69 11.47 -10.57
C PHE A 340 5.98 11.36 -11.92
N HIS A 341 5.03 10.45 -12.00
CA HIS A 341 3.99 10.53 -13.01
C HIS A 341 2.62 10.64 -12.35
N VAL A 342 1.66 11.21 -13.07
CA VAL A 342 0.29 11.36 -12.57
C VAL A 342 -0.71 11.18 -13.71
N SER A 343 -1.76 10.40 -13.48
CA SER A 343 -2.84 10.24 -14.45
C SER A 343 -3.79 11.43 -14.49
N ALA A 344 -4.60 11.54 -15.55
CA ALA A 344 -5.66 12.53 -15.67
C ALA A 344 -6.67 12.45 -14.50
N GLU A 345 -6.88 11.27 -13.93
CA GLU A 345 -7.67 11.10 -12.70
C GLU A 345 -6.95 11.55 -11.43
N GLY A 346 -5.62 11.70 -11.44
CA GLY A 346 -4.81 12.08 -10.28
C GLY A 346 -4.14 10.92 -9.56
N ALA A 347 -4.06 9.72 -10.17
CA ALA A 347 -3.30 8.61 -9.59
C ALA A 347 -1.81 8.88 -9.80
N GLY A 348 -1.09 9.16 -8.70
CA GLY A 348 0.33 9.51 -8.71
C GLY A 348 1.25 8.36 -8.30
N PHE A 349 2.48 8.38 -8.83
CA PHE A 349 3.62 7.57 -8.37
C PHE A 349 4.89 8.40 -8.46
N THR A 350 5.65 8.43 -7.36
CA THR A 350 6.86 9.24 -7.15
C THR A 350 8.05 8.34 -6.86
N TRP A 351 9.20 8.66 -7.47
CA TRP A 351 10.47 7.96 -7.26
C TRP A 351 11.62 8.95 -7.04
N SER A 352 12.70 8.43 -6.49
CA SER A 352 13.97 9.14 -6.36
C SER A 352 15.09 8.25 -6.89
N ARG A 353 16.07 8.83 -7.56
CA ARG A 353 17.22 8.20 -8.23
C ARG A 353 16.90 7.19 -9.33
N ASN A 354 16.01 6.23 -9.07
CA ASN A 354 15.67 5.11 -9.94
C ASN A 354 14.21 4.71 -9.75
N SER A 355 13.41 4.80 -10.83
CA SER A 355 11.97 4.52 -10.81
C SER A 355 11.61 3.04 -10.65
N ARG A 356 12.55 2.12 -10.86
CA ARG A 356 12.37 0.68 -10.66
C ARG A 356 12.75 0.27 -9.24
N ASP A 357 13.92 0.69 -8.79
CA ASP A 357 14.57 0.17 -7.58
C ASP A 357 14.32 1.03 -6.32
N TYR A 358 13.98 2.31 -6.49
CA TYR A 358 13.75 3.23 -5.36
C TYR A 358 12.51 4.09 -5.54
N GLN A 359 11.38 3.39 -5.50
CA GLN A 359 10.06 3.98 -5.46
C GLN A 359 9.83 4.61 -4.08
N LEU A 360 9.35 5.85 -4.03
CA LEU A 360 8.93 6.46 -2.75
C LEU A 360 7.49 6.06 -2.44
N THR A 361 6.62 6.14 -3.44
CA THR A 361 5.21 5.74 -3.40
C THR A 361 4.94 4.61 -4.39
N PRO A 362 3.86 3.82 -4.26
CA PRO A 362 3.69 2.62 -5.07
C PRO A 362 3.32 2.94 -6.52
N TRP A 363 4.00 2.27 -7.46
CA TRP A 363 3.57 2.19 -8.85
C TRP A 363 2.59 1.04 -9.08
N SER A 364 1.59 1.26 -9.94
CA SER A 364 0.62 0.25 -10.35
C SER A 364 0.54 0.18 -11.87
N ASN A 365 1.08 -0.87 -12.47
CA ASN A 365 0.90 -1.15 -13.91
C ASN A 365 -0.43 -1.85 -14.23
N ASP A 366 -1.50 -1.45 -13.54
CA ASP A 366 -2.84 -1.98 -13.73
C ASP A 366 -3.68 -0.93 -14.48
N PRO A 367 -3.89 -1.10 -15.80
CA PRO A 367 -4.66 -0.15 -16.60
C PRO A 367 -6.15 -0.14 -16.25
N VAL A 368 -6.65 -1.16 -15.54
CA VAL A 368 -8.05 -1.29 -15.18
C VAL A 368 -8.33 -0.51 -13.91
N THR A 369 -7.66 -0.86 -12.81
CA THR A 369 -7.89 -0.25 -11.50
C THR A 369 -7.21 1.12 -11.37
N ASN A 370 -5.95 1.24 -11.81
CA ASN A 370 -5.14 2.47 -11.67
C ASN A 370 -5.11 3.00 -10.22
N ARG A 371 -4.77 2.12 -9.27
CA ARG A 371 -4.82 2.40 -7.81
C ARG A 371 -3.91 3.58 -7.42
N PRO A 372 -4.42 4.61 -6.71
CA PRO A 372 -3.59 5.70 -6.19
C PRO A 372 -2.78 5.29 -4.95
N GLY A 373 -1.49 5.68 -4.93
CA GLY A 373 -0.59 5.59 -3.76
C GLY A 373 -0.40 6.91 -3.00
N GLU A 374 -0.90 7.99 -3.58
CA GLU A 374 -0.85 9.36 -3.06
C GLU A 374 -2.25 9.96 -3.14
N GLY A 375 -2.57 10.89 -2.23
CA GLY A 375 -3.88 11.53 -2.25
C GLY A 375 -3.93 12.84 -1.49
N ILE A 376 -4.75 13.76 -2.02
CA ILE A 376 -5.23 14.96 -1.34
C ILE A 376 -6.74 14.81 -1.18
N TYR A 377 -7.20 14.82 0.06
CA TYR A 377 -8.60 14.60 0.41
C TYR A 377 -9.13 15.79 1.18
N ILE A 378 -10.42 16.06 1.06
CA ILE A 378 -11.07 17.17 1.75
C ILE A 378 -12.33 16.64 2.43
N TYR A 379 -12.49 16.92 3.71
CA TYR A 379 -13.72 16.75 4.45
C TYR A 379 -14.35 18.11 4.72
N ASP A 380 -15.61 18.29 4.32
CA ASP A 380 -16.37 19.49 4.59
C ASP A 380 -17.21 19.31 5.86
N HIS A 381 -16.88 20.09 6.90
CA HIS A 381 -17.56 20.02 8.20
C HIS A 381 -19.02 20.48 8.14
N ALA A 382 -19.38 21.33 7.18
CA ALA A 382 -20.76 21.82 7.07
C ALA A 382 -21.67 20.75 6.45
N SER A 383 -21.22 20.05 5.41
CA SER A 383 -22.01 19.00 4.75
C SER A 383 -21.79 17.59 5.33
N GLY A 384 -20.73 17.39 6.11
CA GLY A 384 -20.32 16.09 6.63
C GLY A 384 -19.85 15.11 5.54
N LYS A 385 -19.44 15.62 4.38
CA LYS A 385 -19.06 14.82 3.20
C LYS A 385 -17.61 15.03 2.83
N ALA A 386 -16.93 13.94 2.52
CA ALA A 386 -15.61 13.95 1.92
C ALA A 386 -15.67 14.05 0.39
N PHE A 387 -14.64 14.66 -0.21
CA PHE A 387 -14.41 14.79 -1.64
C PHE A 387 -12.92 15.04 -1.92
N SER A 388 -12.53 15.14 -3.20
CA SER A 388 -11.17 15.49 -3.60
C SER A 388 -11.16 16.35 -4.86
N PRO A 389 -10.15 17.23 -5.05
CA PRO A 389 -9.88 17.85 -6.35
C PRO A 389 -9.39 16.86 -7.41
N MET A 390 -9.01 15.64 -7.04
CA MET A 390 -8.60 14.57 -7.95
C MET A 390 -9.73 13.55 -8.12
N ALA A 391 -9.91 13.01 -9.32
CA ALA A 391 -10.95 12.00 -9.59
C ALA A 391 -10.57 10.58 -9.11
N ALA A 392 -9.29 10.34 -8.79
CA ALA A 392 -8.77 9.05 -8.38
C ALA A 392 -9.10 8.69 -6.93
N VAL A 393 -9.44 9.67 -6.08
CA VAL A 393 -9.76 9.47 -4.67
C VAL A 393 -11.02 10.22 -4.30
N VAL A 394 -11.90 9.61 -3.49
CA VAL A 394 -13.17 10.17 -3.00
C VAL A 394 -13.89 11.00 -4.07
N ARG A 395 -14.07 10.40 -5.24
CA ARG A 395 -14.65 11.07 -6.41
C ARG A 395 -16.09 11.48 -6.13
N ASP A 396 -16.41 12.75 -6.37
CA ASP A 396 -17.78 13.26 -6.34
C ASP A 396 -18.34 13.28 -7.78
N PRO A 397 -19.31 12.41 -8.13
CA PRO A 397 -19.85 12.35 -9.49
C PRO A 397 -20.56 13.64 -9.93
N ALA A 398 -20.89 14.55 -9.01
CA ALA A 398 -21.48 15.84 -9.33
C ALA A 398 -20.45 16.87 -9.81
N MET A 399 -19.15 16.62 -9.62
CA MET A 399 -18.07 17.50 -10.05
C MET A 399 -17.61 17.20 -11.48
N THR A 400 -17.18 18.25 -12.17
CA THR A 400 -16.36 18.13 -13.39
C THR A 400 -14.90 18.23 -12.97
N TYR A 401 -14.11 17.25 -13.39
CA TYR A 401 -12.66 17.20 -13.18
C TYR A 401 -11.96 17.59 -14.46
N GLU A 402 -11.24 18.70 -14.43
CA GLU A 402 -10.45 19.18 -15.56
C GLU A 402 -8.96 19.09 -15.22
N THR A 403 -8.24 18.25 -15.95
CA THR A 403 -6.81 18.02 -15.73
C THR A 403 -6.00 18.59 -16.88
N TRP A 404 -5.09 19.48 -16.54
CA TRP A 404 -4.17 20.14 -17.45
C TRP A 404 -2.80 19.49 -17.30
N HIS A 405 -2.39 18.74 -18.30
CA HIS A 405 -1.01 18.25 -18.41
C HIS A 405 -0.22 19.24 -19.25
N GLY A 406 0.72 19.92 -18.62
CA GLY A 406 1.69 20.78 -19.26
C GLY A 406 3.10 20.22 -19.16
N GLN A 407 4.04 20.91 -19.76
CA GLN A 407 5.45 20.53 -19.75
C GLN A 407 6.05 20.81 -18.35
N GLY A 408 6.38 19.76 -17.61
CA GLY A 408 6.95 19.88 -16.27
C GLY A 408 5.95 20.16 -15.14
N PHE A 409 4.64 20.13 -15.41
CA PHE A 409 3.61 20.28 -14.38
C PHE A 409 2.28 19.61 -14.74
N SER A 410 1.44 19.37 -13.74
CA SER A 410 0.02 19.03 -13.95
C SER A 410 -0.87 19.81 -13.00
N THR A 411 -2.01 20.30 -13.49
CA THR A 411 -3.01 21.01 -12.67
C THR A 411 -4.38 20.34 -12.75
N PHE A 412 -5.00 20.10 -11.60
CA PHE A 412 -6.37 19.60 -11.49
C PHE A 412 -7.30 20.74 -11.05
N ARG A 413 -8.20 21.14 -11.94
CA ARG A 413 -9.20 22.18 -11.70
C ARG A 413 -10.56 21.55 -11.46
N THR A 414 -11.20 21.94 -10.37
CA THR A 414 -12.52 21.44 -10.00
C THR A 414 -13.36 22.51 -9.32
N LYS A 415 -14.68 22.31 -9.33
CA LYS A 415 -15.61 23.17 -8.61
C LYS A 415 -16.69 22.34 -7.91
N ARG A 416 -16.96 22.65 -6.64
CA ARG A 416 -18.01 22.03 -5.82
C ARG A 416 -18.83 23.12 -5.14
N GLY A 417 -20.04 23.36 -5.65
CA GLY A 417 -20.87 24.47 -5.19
C GLY A 417 -20.11 25.82 -5.32
N PRO A 418 -19.95 26.59 -4.23
CA PRO A 418 -19.22 27.85 -4.25
C PRO A 418 -17.69 27.70 -4.21
N LEU A 419 -17.17 26.49 -3.98
CA LEU A 419 -15.74 26.24 -3.83
C LEU A 419 -15.10 25.91 -5.18
N SER A 420 -14.16 26.72 -5.62
CA SER A 420 -13.28 26.44 -6.76
C SER A 420 -11.92 25.97 -6.24
N MET A 421 -11.33 24.96 -6.87
CA MET A 421 -10.06 24.37 -6.43
C MET A 421 -9.11 24.16 -7.59
N ASP A 422 -7.86 24.58 -7.41
CA ASP A 422 -6.75 24.34 -8.33
C ASP A 422 -5.63 23.60 -7.59
N LEU A 423 -5.39 22.34 -7.95
CA LEU A 423 -4.28 21.53 -7.42
C LEU A 423 -3.16 21.43 -8.47
N THR A 424 -2.02 22.08 -8.27
CA THR A 424 -0.88 22.03 -9.20
C THR A 424 0.28 21.24 -8.60
N GLN A 425 0.88 20.36 -9.41
CA GLN A 425 2.04 19.55 -9.04
C GLN A 425 3.23 19.82 -9.96
N VAL A 426 4.41 20.01 -9.38
CA VAL A 426 5.69 20.23 -10.07
C VAL A 426 6.82 19.47 -9.39
N VAL A 427 7.92 19.24 -10.10
CA VAL A 427 9.22 18.87 -9.52
C VAL A 427 10.11 20.10 -9.49
N ASP A 428 10.90 20.29 -8.43
CA ASP A 428 11.91 21.35 -8.41
C ASP A 428 13.01 21.05 -9.46
N PRO A 429 13.49 22.05 -10.24
CA PRO A 429 14.49 21.82 -11.27
C PRO A 429 15.79 21.14 -10.77
N ALA A 430 16.17 21.38 -9.52
CA ALA A 430 17.44 20.93 -8.95
C ALA A 430 17.24 19.94 -7.80
N ASP A 431 16.32 20.25 -6.89
CA ASP A 431 16.15 19.50 -5.65
C ASP A 431 15.26 18.25 -5.87
N PRO A 432 15.51 17.12 -5.17
CA PRO A 432 14.74 15.88 -5.30
C PRO A 432 13.39 15.97 -4.56
N VAL A 433 12.56 16.93 -4.97
CA VAL A 433 11.28 17.21 -4.33
C VAL A 433 10.17 17.43 -5.36
N LYS A 434 9.01 16.86 -5.06
CA LYS A 434 7.71 17.17 -5.64
C LYS A 434 7.03 18.21 -4.76
N ILE A 435 6.55 19.28 -5.38
CA ILE A 435 5.75 20.30 -4.71
C ILE A 435 4.32 20.19 -5.22
N THR A 436 3.36 20.09 -4.29
CA THR A 436 1.93 20.09 -4.58
C THR A 436 1.29 21.30 -3.92
N ARG A 437 0.63 22.17 -4.70
CA ARG A 437 -0.11 23.34 -4.21
C ARG A 437 -1.60 23.15 -4.43
N LEU A 438 -2.41 23.38 -3.41
CA LEU A 438 -3.88 23.48 -3.52
C LEU A 438 -4.31 24.91 -3.23
N ARG A 439 -4.93 25.58 -4.20
CA ARG A 439 -5.66 26.83 -4.00
C ARG A 439 -7.14 26.51 -3.89
N ILE A 440 -7.82 27.05 -2.87
CA ILE A 440 -9.27 26.92 -2.70
C ILE A 440 -9.85 28.33 -2.57
N GLN A 441 -10.78 28.67 -3.44
CA GLN A 441 -11.53 29.93 -3.40
C GLN A 441 -12.98 29.66 -3.00
N ASN A 442 -13.49 30.39 -2.01
CA ASN A 442 -14.88 30.36 -1.60
C ASN A 442 -15.63 31.57 -2.14
N ALA A 443 -16.29 31.42 -3.29
CA ALA A 443 -17.15 32.46 -3.85
C ALA A 443 -18.53 32.55 -3.16
N GLY A 444 -18.75 31.78 -2.09
CA GLY A 444 -20.01 31.67 -1.38
C GLY A 444 -20.20 32.76 -0.32
N PRO A 445 -21.46 32.95 0.14
CA PRO A 445 -21.80 33.97 1.13
C PRO A 445 -21.49 33.55 2.58
N VAL A 446 -21.06 32.30 2.82
CA VAL A 446 -20.81 31.73 4.15
C VAL A 446 -19.37 31.20 4.20
N PRO A 447 -18.65 31.33 5.32
CA PRO A 447 -17.34 30.71 5.50
C PRO A 447 -17.38 29.19 5.33
N ALA A 448 -16.32 28.61 4.77
CA ALA A 448 -16.16 27.17 4.63
C ALA A 448 -15.15 26.64 5.65
N ARG A 449 -15.53 25.57 6.37
CA ARG A 449 -14.66 24.87 7.33
C ARG A 449 -14.30 23.51 6.76
N LEU A 450 -13.04 23.34 6.39
CA LEU A 450 -12.58 22.12 5.72
C LEU A 450 -11.43 21.50 6.51
N ARG A 451 -11.37 20.18 6.49
CA ARG A 451 -10.18 19.42 6.88
C ARG A 451 -9.57 18.81 5.63
N VAL A 452 -8.31 19.12 5.37
CA VAL A 452 -7.56 18.64 4.21
C VAL A 452 -6.53 17.61 4.64
N TYR A 453 -6.55 16.44 4.01
CA TYR A 453 -5.58 15.38 4.26
C TYR A 453 -4.61 15.26 3.09
N ALA A 454 -3.32 15.14 3.38
CA ALA A 454 -2.30 14.70 2.43
C ALA A 454 -1.78 13.33 2.85
N TYR A 455 -1.72 12.41 1.89
CA TYR A 455 -1.33 11.01 2.11
C TYR A 455 -0.27 10.57 1.12
N ALA A 456 0.74 9.85 1.63
CA ALA A 456 1.71 9.11 0.85
C ALA A 456 1.86 7.68 1.42
N GLU A 457 1.69 6.68 0.57
CA GLU A 457 1.97 5.28 0.92
C GLU A 457 3.44 4.97 0.70
N TRP A 458 4.19 4.64 1.76
CA TRP A 458 5.63 4.42 1.61
C TRP A 458 5.97 3.07 0.97
N VAL A 459 6.97 3.09 0.07
CA VAL A 459 7.61 1.91 -0.52
C VAL A 459 9.09 1.84 -0.17
N LEU A 460 9.87 2.89 -0.43
CA LEU A 460 11.31 2.98 -0.13
C LEU A 460 12.12 1.77 -0.61
N GLY A 461 11.90 1.40 -1.87
CA GLY A 461 12.53 0.25 -2.52
C GLY A 461 11.77 -0.20 -3.78
N GLY A 462 11.95 -1.44 -4.20
CA GLY A 462 11.30 -1.96 -5.42
C GLY A 462 9.84 -2.41 -5.24
N HIS A 463 9.47 -2.90 -4.05
CA HIS A 463 8.10 -3.39 -3.79
C HIS A 463 7.71 -3.29 -2.31
N ARG A 464 6.53 -2.71 -2.06
CA ARG A 464 5.98 -2.52 -0.72
C ARG A 464 5.85 -3.80 0.11
N SER A 465 5.46 -4.91 -0.52
CA SER A 465 5.29 -6.20 0.17
C SER A 465 6.57 -6.73 0.81
N ARG A 466 7.73 -6.25 0.35
CA ARG A 466 9.05 -6.57 0.92
C ARG A 466 9.51 -5.54 1.95
N THR A 467 9.25 -4.26 1.71
CA THR A 467 9.83 -3.16 2.49
C THR A 467 8.96 -2.66 3.64
N ALA A 468 7.63 -2.83 3.60
CA ALA A 468 6.71 -2.24 4.58
C ALA A 468 7.09 -2.58 6.04
N ALA A 469 7.53 -3.81 6.29
CA ALA A 469 7.91 -4.27 7.62
C ALA A 469 9.24 -3.71 8.14
N THR A 470 10.01 -3.00 7.30
CA THR A 470 11.37 -2.50 7.59
C THR A 470 11.51 -0.99 7.39
N ILE A 471 10.40 -0.29 7.14
CA ILE A 471 10.40 1.16 7.10
C ILE A 471 10.28 1.69 8.53
N VAL A 472 11.18 2.60 8.87
CA VAL A 472 11.23 3.28 10.17
C VAL A 472 10.74 4.72 9.96
N PRO A 473 9.55 5.06 10.47
CA PRO A 473 9.06 6.44 10.45
C PRO A 473 9.73 7.27 11.55
N ALA A 474 9.82 8.57 11.31
CA ALA A 474 10.21 9.55 12.31
C ALA A 474 9.49 10.88 12.05
N ARG A 475 9.54 11.79 13.02
CA ARG A 475 9.01 13.15 12.86
C ARG A 475 10.12 14.14 13.12
N ASP A 476 10.36 15.03 12.16
CA ASP A 476 11.32 16.11 12.36
C ASP A 476 10.77 17.13 13.36
N ILE A 477 11.54 17.43 14.39
CA ILE A 477 11.14 18.38 15.45
C ILE A 477 11.11 19.80 14.92
N ALA A 478 12.05 20.16 14.04
CA ALA A 478 12.20 21.53 13.56
C ALA A 478 11.10 21.93 12.56
N THR A 479 10.72 21.02 11.67
CA THR A 479 9.74 21.30 10.62
C THR A 479 8.38 20.67 10.87
N GLY A 480 8.29 19.63 11.70
CA GLY A 480 7.10 18.79 11.84
C GLY A 480 6.90 17.80 10.68
N ALA A 481 7.84 17.71 9.73
CA ALA A 481 7.77 16.78 8.60
C ALA A 481 7.73 15.32 9.07
N LEU A 482 6.95 14.50 8.36
CA LEU A 482 6.97 13.05 8.52
C LEU A 482 8.11 12.50 7.67
N LEU A 483 9.08 11.88 8.31
CA LEU A 483 10.24 11.23 7.70
C LEU A 483 10.02 9.72 7.65
N ALA A 484 10.63 9.07 6.67
CA ALA A 484 10.67 7.62 6.60
C ALA A 484 12.00 7.16 5.98
N GLN A 485 12.58 6.11 6.56
CA GLN A 485 13.81 5.47 6.07
C GLN A 485 13.59 3.96 6.00
N ASN A 486 14.31 3.27 5.12
CA ASN A 486 14.38 1.81 5.09
C ASN A 486 15.82 1.35 5.35
N PRO A 487 16.28 1.32 6.62
CA PRO A 487 17.66 0.95 6.97
C PRO A 487 18.06 -0.44 6.47
N TYR A 488 17.07 -1.32 6.27
CA TYR A 488 17.26 -2.69 5.82
C TYR A 488 17.61 -2.79 4.32
N GLY A 489 17.32 -1.76 3.52
CA GLY A 489 17.61 -1.75 2.09
C GLY A 489 19.12 -1.85 1.77
N LEU A 490 19.45 -2.50 0.66
CA LEU A 490 20.86 -2.67 0.24
C LEU A 490 21.46 -1.38 -0.31
N ASP A 491 20.80 -0.75 -1.29
CA ASP A 491 21.39 0.35 -2.06
C ASP A 491 21.07 1.75 -1.51
N PHE A 492 19.90 1.89 -0.85
CA PHE A 492 19.35 3.20 -0.45
C PHE A 492 19.04 3.28 1.05
N SER A 493 19.72 2.49 1.88
CA SER A 493 19.42 2.39 3.33
C SER A 493 19.56 3.70 4.11
N GLU A 494 20.41 4.61 3.63
CA GLU A 494 20.69 5.88 4.30
C GLU A 494 19.78 7.02 3.83
N ARG A 495 19.02 6.81 2.74
CA ARG A 495 18.10 7.80 2.20
C ARG A 495 16.91 8.02 3.13
N VAL A 496 16.40 9.25 3.15
CA VAL A 496 15.28 9.67 4.00
C VAL A 496 14.22 10.32 3.12
N ALA A 497 13.12 9.61 2.91
CA ALA A 497 11.93 10.19 2.29
C ALA A 497 11.19 11.06 3.30
N PHE A 498 10.48 12.09 2.81
CA PHE A 498 9.71 12.96 3.68
C PHE A 498 8.46 13.50 3.02
N LEU A 499 7.43 13.73 3.85
CA LEU A 499 6.24 14.50 3.50
C LEU A 499 6.08 15.64 4.52
N ALA A 500 5.96 16.87 4.03
CA ALA A 500 5.77 18.06 4.85
C ALA A 500 4.69 18.97 4.28
N ALA A 501 3.95 19.67 5.16
CA ALA A 501 3.10 20.79 4.79
C ALA A 501 3.82 22.12 5.01
N SER A 502 3.43 23.17 4.27
CA SER A 502 3.93 24.54 4.47
C SER A 502 3.21 25.30 5.58
N THR A 503 1.98 24.90 5.89
CA THR A 503 1.14 25.48 6.93
C THR A 503 1.14 24.61 8.19
N GLU A 504 0.49 25.11 9.24
CA GLU A 504 0.25 24.33 10.46
C GLU A 504 -0.50 23.03 10.15
N VAL A 505 -0.12 21.99 10.89
CA VAL A 505 -0.68 20.64 10.79
C VAL A 505 -1.31 20.32 12.13
N GLN A 506 -2.60 20.02 12.13
CA GLN A 506 -3.37 19.73 13.35
C GLN A 506 -3.14 18.31 13.86
N SER A 507 -2.99 17.34 12.95
CA SER A 507 -2.72 15.96 13.33
C SER A 507 -2.01 15.17 12.24
N VAL A 508 -1.31 14.11 12.64
CA VAL A 508 -0.52 13.23 11.76
C VAL A 508 -0.69 11.78 12.15
N THR A 509 -0.41 10.86 11.23
CA THR A 509 -0.12 9.45 11.56
C THR A 509 0.86 8.86 10.56
N THR A 510 1.64 7.88 11.00
CA THR A 510 2.43 7.02 10.11
C THR A 510 1.89 5.59 10.03
N ASP A 511 0.71 5.34 10.62
CA ASP A 511 -0.01 4.08 10.55
C ASP A 511 -1.07 4.13 9.42
N ARG A 512 -0.79 3.37 8.35
CA ARG A 512 -1.68 3.22 7.20
C ARG A 512 -3.00 2.53 7.60
N GLY A 513 -2.95 1.62 8.56
CA GLY A 513 -4.13 0.93 9.10
C GLY A 513 -5.10 1.91 9.76
N GLU A 514 -4.58 2.91 10.49
CA GLU A 514 -5.37 4.01 11.05
C GLU A 514 -6.02 4.85 9.95
N PHE A 515 -5.24 5.30 8.96
CA PHE A 515 -5.74 6.20 7.92
C PHE A 515 -6.79 5.54 7.01
N ILE A 516 -6.47 4.35 6.49
CA ILE A 516 -7.34 3.63 5.55
C ILE A 516 -8.50 2.97 6.29
N GLY A 517 -8.25 2.41 7.47
CA GLY A 517 -9.23 1.67 8.25
C GLY A 517 -9.51 0.27 7.71
N ARG A 518 -10.17 -0.55 8.54
CA ARG A 518 -10.46 -1.95 8.21
C ARG A 518 -11.49 -2.02 7.10
N HIS A 519 -11.16 -2.68 5.98
CA HIS A 519 -11.97 -2.73 4.75
C HIS A 519 -12.06 -1.40 3.97
N GLY A 520 -11.29 -0.38 4.36
CA GLY A 520 -11.12 0.83 3.55
C GLY A 520 -10.15 0.62 2.38
N SER A 521 -9.99 1.65 1.58
CA SER A 521 -8.99 1.70 0.50
C SER A 521 -8.30 3.07 0.46
N GLY A 522 -7.21 3.20 -0.31
CA GLY A 522 -6.63 4.50 -0.60
C GLY A 522 -7.60 5.42 -1.35
N GLU A 523 -8.55 4.88 -2.09
CA GLU A 523 -9.59 5.67 -2.77
C GLU A 523 -10.63 6.22 -1.80
N TYR A 524 -10.96 5.46 -0.75
CA TYR A 524 -11.95 5.85 0.27
C TYR A 524 -11.44 5.52 1.69
N PRO A 525 -10.49 6.31 2.24
CA PRO A 525 -9.96 6.08 3.58
C PRO A 525 -10.99 6.39 4.67
N GLN A 526 -11.11 5.55 5.70
CA GLN A 526 -12.10 5.74 6.76
C GLN A 526 -11.87 7.01 7.57
N ALA A 527 -10.60 7.37 7.84
CA ALA A 527 -10.29 8.60 8.57
C ALA A 527 -10.81 9.84 7.83
N VAL A 528 -10.67 9.85 6.49
CA VAL A 528 -11.17 10.92 5.61
C VAL A 528 -12.69 10.95 5.59
N LEU A 529 -13.35 9.81 5.39
CA LEU A 529 -14.81 9.72 5.32
C LEU A 529 -15.48 10.16 6.63
N ALA A 530 -14.82 9.93 7.77
CA ALA A 530 -15.31 10.33 9.08
C ALA A 530 -14.90 11.77 9.48
N GLY A 531 -14.02 12.43 8.71
CA GLY A 531 -13.43 13.72 9.12
C GLY A 531 -12.60 13.61 10.40
N ALA A 532 -12.02 12.44 10.68
CA ALA A 532 -11.33 12.14 11.94
C ALA A 532 -10.00 12.90 12.08
N ALA A 533 -9.65 13.29 13.31
CA ALA A 533 -8.28 13.69 13.62
C ALA A 533 -7.39 12.45 13.62
N LEU A 534 -6.11 12.63 13.26
CA LEU A 534 -5.13 11.56 13.28
C LEU A 534 -4.48 11.45 14.68
N SER A 535 -4.05 10.25 15.06
CA SER A 535 -3.65 9.89 16.42
C SER A 535 -2.37 10.58 16.91
N GLY A 536 -1.55 11.09 16.01
CA GLY A 536 -0.20 11.57 16.31
C GLY A 536 0.85 10.45 16.41
N ARG A 537 0.47 9.17 16.21
CA ARG A 537 1.39 8.03 16.30
C ARG A 537 2.43 8.06 15.19
N VAL A 538 3.69 7.91 15.60
CA VAL A 538 4.87 7.82 14.74
C VAL A 538 5.72 6.66 15.27
N GLU A 539 5.37 5.44 14.89
CA GLU A 539 5.92 4.22 15.47
C GLU A 539 6.43 3.26 14.38
N ALA A 540 7.61 2.68 14.60
CA ALA A 540 8.13 1.62 13.74
C ALA A 540 7.45 0.28 14.03
N GLY A 541 7.37 -0.59 13.02
CA GLY A 541 6.77 -1.92 13.15
C GLY A 541 5.29 -2.00 12.75
N ASP A 542 4.61 -0.85 12.65
CA ASP A 542 3.27 -0.72 12.06
C ASP A 542 3.31 -0.77 10.52
N ASP A 543 2.14 -0.63 9.88
CA ASP A 543 2.02 -0.56 8.43
C ASP A 543 2.27 0.87 7.92
N PRO A 544 3.41 1.18 7.28
CA PRO A 544 3.89 2.56 7.15
C PRO A 544 3.14 3.38 6.09
N CYS A 545 2.87 4.64 6.43
CA CYS A 545 2.51 5.72 5.52
C CYS A 545 3.00 7.08 6.05
N ALA A 546 2.70 8.16 5.33
CA ALA A 546 2.64 9.50 5.90
C ALA A 546 1.26 10.09 5.63
N ALA A 547 0.54 10.42 6.69
CA ALA A 547 -0.73 11.12 6.61
C ALA A 547 -0.69 12.39 7.46
N ILE A 548 -1.10 13.51 6.88
CA ILE A 548 -1.12 14.84 7.49
C ILE A 548 -2.53 15.38 7.35
N ALA A 549 -3.11 15.92 8.42
CA ALA A 549 -4.40 16.60 8.40
C ALA A 549 -4.25 18.08 8.79
N SER A 550 -4.79 18.95 7.95
CA SER A 550 -4.83 20.40 8.15
C SER A 550 -6.26 20.92 8.19
N ASP A 551 -6.62 21.65 9.25
CA ASP A 551 -7.90 22.35 9.39
C ASP A 551 -7.79 23.77 8.86
N ILE A 552 -8.73 24.15 8.01
CA ILE A 552 -8.75 25.46 7.36
C ILE A 552 -10.15 26.09 7.46
N ASP A 553 -10.15 27.38 7.79
CA ASP A 553 -11.31 28.26 7.70
C ASP A 553 -11.12 29.19 6.50
N ILE A 554 -12.04 29.15 5.53
CA ILE A 554 -12.03 30.03 4.37
C ILE A 554 -13.17 31.04 4.52
N PRO A 555 -12.90 32.34 4.69
CA PRO A 555 -13.95 33.37 4.76
C PRO A 555 -14.88 33.35 3.54
N ALA A 556 -16.08 33.91 3.70
CA ALA A 556 -16.96 34.18 2.57
C ALA A 556 -16.27 35.15 1.59
N GLY A 557 -16.22 34.80 0.30
CA GLY A 557 -15.49 35.56 -0.72
C GLY A 557 -13.95 35.44 -0.66
N GLY A 558 -13.41 34.72 0.32
CA GLY A 558 -11.97 34.56 0.54
C GLY A 558 -11.37 33.34 -0.18
N ASP A 559 -10.08 33.17 -0.01
CA ASP A 559 -9.31 32.04 -0.53
C ASP A 559 -8.24 31.57 0.47
N VAL A 560 -7.70 30.39 0.22
CA VAL A 560 -6.56 29.84 0.95
C VAL A 560 -5.65 29.07 -0.01
N THR A 561 -4.35 29.10 0.28
CA THR A 561 -3.34 28.29 -0.43
C THR A 561 -2.65 27.36 0.55
N LEU A 562 -2.64 26.07 0.23
CA LEU A 562 -1.91 25.03 0.94
C LEU A 562 -0.80 24.47 0.05
N LEU A 563 0.34 24.11 0.62
CA LEU A 563 1.47 23.54 -0.10
C LEU A 563 2.04 22.35 0.66
N TRP A 564 2.35 21.28 -0.07
CA TRP A 564 3.04 20.10 0.45
C TRP A 564 4.31 19.82 -0.35
N VAL A 565 5.32 19.33 0.35
CA VAL A 565 6.60 18.91 -0.21
C VAL A 565 6.78 17.42 0.08
N LEU A 566 6.85 16.62 -0.98
CA LEU A 566 7.20 15.20 -0.93
C LEU A 566 8.58 15.06 -1.55
N GLY A 567 9.54 14.49 -0.83
CA GLY A 567 10.90 14.43 -1.32
C GLY A 567 11.73 13.34 -0.67
N ASP A 568 13.02 13.38 -0.96
CA ASP A 568 13.99 12.41 -0.50
C ASP A 568 15.36 13.09 -0.29
N ALA A 569 16.04 12.79 0.81
CA ALA A 569 17.31 13.39 1.20
C ALA A 569 18.33 12.33 1.60
N ALA A 570 19.63 12.67 1.70
CA ALA A 570 20.66 11.73 2.14
C ALA A 570 20.71 11.61 3.67
N SER A 571 20.05 12.49 4.41
CA SER A 571 19.97 12.43 5.88
C SER A 571 18.73 13.15 6.41
N PRO A 572 18.32 12.90 7.68
CA PRO A 572 17.25 13.66 8.31
C PRO A 572 17.51 15.17 8.39
N ALA A 573 18.79 15.56 8.59
CA ALA A 573 19.18 16.97 8.64
C ALA A 573 19.02 17.67 7.28
N GLU A 574 19.41 16.99 6.19
CA GLU A 574 19.19 17.50 4.84
C GLU A 574 17.70 17.54 4.47
N ALA A 575 16.90 16.54 4.89
CA ALA A 575 15.45 16.58 4.72
C ALA A 575 14.84 17.80 5.42
N SER A 576 15.25 18.08 6.66
CA SER A 576 14.82 19.28 7.41
C SER A 576 15.22 20.57 6.68
N ALA A 577 16.46 20.66 6.18
CA ALA A 577 16.94 21.81 5.43
C ALA A 577 16.16 22.02 4.11
N LEU A 578 15.90 20.95 3.36
CA LEU A 578 15.07 21.00 2.15
C LEU A 578 13.65 21.49 2.49
N VAL A 579 13.00 20.93 3.51
CA VAL A 579 11.65 21.39 3.91
C VAL A 579 11.65 22.89 4.24
N GLN A 580 12.60 23.36 5.05
CA GLN A 580 12.70 24.79 5.39
C GLN A 580 12.93 25.66 4.15
N ALA A 581 13.88 25.28 3.29
CA ALA A 581 14.15 26.00 2.05
C ALA A 581 12.91 26.04 1.16
N HIS A 582 12.20 24.92 1.02
CA HIS A 582 11.07 24.82 0.11
C HIS A 582 9.78 25.49 0.62
N ARG A 583 9.61 25.66 1.93
CA ARG A 583 8.52 26.46 2.51
C ARG A 583 8.60 27.94 2.14
N GLY A 584 9.81 28.47 2.02
CA GLY A 584 10.05 29.89 1.73
C GLY A 584 10.13 30.26 0.25
N LYS A 585 10.40 29.31 -0.67
CA LYS A 585 10.46 29.64 -2.10
C LYS A 585 9.06 29.79 -2.70
N ASP A 586 8.88 30.82 -3.51
CA ASP A 586 7.63 31.13 -4.21
C ASP A 586 7.25 30.03 -5.22
N PHE A 587 6.00 29.58 -5.18
CA PHE A 587 5.53 28.50 -6.07
C PHE A 587 5.33 29.00 -7.51
N ASP A 588 4.80 30.20 -7.69
CA ASP A 588 4.50 30.72 -9.04
C ASP A 588 5.80 30.96 -9.82
N GLN A 589 6.86 31.43 -9.14
CA GLN A 589 8.20 31.53 -9.70
C GLN A 589 8.75 30.16 -10.11
N ARG A 590 8.61 29.12 -9.27
CA ARG A 590 9.03 27.75 -9.63
C ARG A 590 8.31 27.22 -10.87
N LEU A 591 6.99 27.42 -10.93
CA LEU A 591 6.19 26.99 -12.07
C LEU A 591 6.64 27.73 -13.34
N ALA A 592 6.81 29.05 -13.27
CA ALA A 592 7.29 29.85 -14.38
C ALA A 592 8.70 29.48 -14.84
N ASP A 593 9.60 29.14 -13.92
CA ASP A 593 10.95 28.69 -14.22
C ASP A 593 10.95 27.32 -14.91
N ASN A 594 10.14 26.36 -14.42
CA ASN A 594 9.95 25.06 -15.07
C ASN A 594 9.43 25.21 -16.50
N GLU A 595 8.38 26.01 -16.68
CA GLU A 595 7.83 26.29 -18.01
C GLU A 595 8.85 26.99 -18.92
N ARG A 596 9.72 27.86 -18.39
CA ARG A 596 10.76 28.54 -19.17
C ARG A 596 11.82 27.56 -19.65
N VAL A 597 12.25 26.63 -18.79
CA VAL A 597 13.23 25.59 -19.15
C VAL A 597 12.68 24.70 -20.27
N TRP A 598 11.45 24.21 -20.14
CA TRP A 598 10.83 23.39 -21.17
C TRP A 598 10.60 24.14 -22.48
N ARG A 599 10.15 25.41 -22.41
CA ARG A 599 10.05 26.28 -23.60
C ARG A 599 11.38 26.44 -24.29
N GLY A 600 12.46 26.70 -23.55
CA GLY A 600 13.80 26.84 -24.13
C GLY A 600 14.25 25.59 -24.89
N PHE A 601 13.83 24.40 -24.47
CA PHE A 601 14.12 23.15 -25.17
C PHE A 601 13.23 22.95 -26.40
N LEU A 602 11.90 23.04 -26.22
CA LEU A 602 10.91 22.66 -27.24
C LEU A 602 10.70 23.73 -28.32
N ASP A 603 10.92 25.00 -28.02
CA ASP A 603 10.76 26.10 -28.99
C ASP A 603 11.96 26.23 -29.95
N THR A 604 12.94 25.32 -29.87
CA THR A 604 14.12 25.30 -30.76
C THR A 604 13.75 25.03 -32.22
N ILE A 605 12.79 24.12 -32.45
CA ILE A 605 12.26 23.80 -33.78
C ILE A 605 10.75 23.77 -33.65
N GLN A 606 10.08 24.62 -34.43
CA GLN A 606 8.63 24.61 -34.56
C GLN A 606 8.24 24.58 -36.04
N VAL A 607 7.11 23.97 -36.32
CA VAL A 607 6.49 23.92 -37.65
C VAL A 607 5.13 24.59 -37.63
N GLU A 608 4.78 25.22 -38.75
CA GLU A 608 3.44 25.69 -39.02
C GLU A 608 3.00 25.10 -40.36
N THR A 609 1.96 24.28 -40.32
CA THR A 609 1.44 23.56 -41.47
C THR A 609 -0.09 23.73 -41.56
N PRO A 610 -0.70 23.39 -42.71
CA PRO A 610 -2.15 23.33 -42.81
C PRO A 610 -2.79 22.25 -41.91
N ASP A 611 -2.03 21.25 -41.46
CA ASP A 611 -2.50 20.21 -40.56
C ASP A 611 -2.15 20.56 -39.10
N LYS A 612 -3.14 21.09 -38.37
CA LYS A 612 -2.95 21.48 -36.96
C LYS A 612 -2.66 20.32 -36.02
N ALA A 613 -2.97 19.08 -36.41
CA ALA A 613 -2.54 17.91 -35.64
C ALA A 613 -1.04 17.64 -35.80
N MET A 614 -0.49 17.87 -37.00
CA MET A 614 0.95 17.78 -37.24
C MET A 614 1.71 18.87 -36.48
N ASP A 615 1.21 20.11 -36.49
CA ASP A 615 1.79 21.21 -35.71
C ASP A 615 1.84 20.85 -34.22
N ALA A 616 0.74 20.37 -33.66
CA ALA A 616 0.66 19.99 -32.25
C ALA A 616 1.62 18.85 -31.89
N MET A 617 1.78 17.84 -32.75
CA MET A 617 2.67 16.69 -32.52
C MET A 617 4.15 17.05 -32.61
N VAL A 618 4.54 18.00 -33.46
CA VAL A 618 5.94 18.37 -33.68
C VAL A 618 6.39 19.44 -32.69
N ASN A 619 5.51 20.37 -32.34
CA ASN A 619 5.85 21.52 -31.50
C ASN A 619 5.75 21.22 -29.99
N HIS A 620 5.01 20.19 -29.58
CA HIS A 620 4.65 19.89 -28.19
C HIS A 620 4.71 18.38 -27.91
#